data_AF-A0A068XYM4-F1
#
_entry.id   AF-A0A068XYM4-F1
#
_cell.length_a   1.000
_cell.length_b   1.000
_cell.length_c   1.000
_cell.angle_alpha   90.00
_cell.angle_beta   90.00
_cell.angle_gamma   90.00
#
_symmetry.space_group_name_H-M   'P 1'
#
loop_
_entity.id
_entity.type
_entity.pdbx_description
1 polymer ?
#
loop_
_entity_poly.entity_id
_entity_poly.type
_entity_poly.pdbx_seq_one_letter_code
_entity_poly.pdbx_strand_id
1 'polypeptide(L)'
;MQPFRDIVPVTQNGFPSVISPNTNSDSPLNPAVPKYNNFRGNMAITTDMYITQHGRHNPTSTQFGHALQYHPNSLPQGLHNLPNSTNCQVSFNGFVPSSRVLDIWANNFHEGMRMVRRLAKCARYVAVDTEFPGVVAKVFGEYVNTFDQAYHNIKVNIDMLRPIQIGFSFFGERGQCVDSVATVQFNLKWNVDNETHAADSIQLLQDCGIDFYKLKRDGIEQQDFAEAFIGSGLALNDQITWIGFHSAYDFAYMMKICTDWLQMPEHVSQYQAMLHMFFPRIVDLKSVMSEHKFSKGGLQELADALHVQRVGYKHQAGSDSMLTGETFFRFLDEHSAGKLNPRFVNLVYGLNFCPNGSTNSILPMNGSPLESAPLGGMYSPSTSGSQHKETHSADHSGRNSPEGSLSGHKSS
;
A
#
# COMPACT_ATOMS: atom_id res chain seq x y z
N MET A 1 -11.58 -56.98 -36.66
CA MET A 1 -12.73 -56.30 -37.27
C MET A 1 -13.85 -56.28 -36.25
N GLN A 2 -14.51 -55.12 -36.10
CA GLN A 2 -15.68 -54.81 -35.26
C GLN A 2 -15.47 -54.58 -33.74
N PRO A 3 -16.28 -53.68 -33.13
CA PRO A 3 -15.79 -52.57 -32.29
C PRO A 3 -16.58 -52.37 -30.96
N PHE A 4 -16.27 -51.26 -30.27
CA PHE A 4 -17.04 -50.58 -29.19
C PHE A 4 -17.16 -51.27 -27.81
N ARG A 5 -16.69 -50.57 -26.76
CA ARG A 5 -17.56 -49.92 -25.76
C ARG A 5 -16.78 -49.05 -24.77
N ASP A 6 -17.28 -47.84 -24.59
CA ASP A 6 -16.92 -46.88 -23.54
C ASP A 6 -17.22 -47.42 -22.13
N ILE A 7 -16.31 -47.19 -21.18
CA ILE A 7 -16.59 -47.26 -19.74
C ILE A 7 -15.79 -46.15 -19.00
N VAL A 8 -16.51 -45.27 -18.30
CA VAL A 8 -16.05 -44.38 -17.22
C VAL A 8 -17.19 -44.38 -16.18
N PRO A 9 -16.98 -44.11 -14.87
CA PRO A 9 -15.94 -44.48 -13.89
C PRO A 9 -16.55 -45.26 -12.69
N VAL A 10 -15.74 -45.76 -11.74
CA VAL A 10 -16.26 -46.21 -10.43
C VAL A 10 -15.44 -45.62 -9.28
N THR A 11 -16.16 -44.93 -8.39
CA THR A 11 -15.78 -44.42 -7.08
C THR A 11 -15.70 -45.56 -6.04
N GLN A 12 -14.66 -45.57 -5.21
CA GLN A 12 -14.62 -46.39 -3.99
C GLN A 12 -15.33 -45.66 -2.85
N ASN A 13 -16.44 -46.20 -2.39
CA ASN A 13 -16.80 -46.37 -0.97
C ASN A 13 -18.14 -47.13 -0.92
N GLY A 14 -18.07 -48.41 -0.56
CA GLY A 14 -19.16 -49.38 -0.71
C GLY A 14 -20.22 -49.40 0.40
N PHE A 15 -21.27 -50.17 0.10
CA PHE A 15 -22.39 -50.69 0.90
C PHE A 15 -23.79 -50.05 0.71
N PRO A 16 -24.88 -50.85 0.82
CA PRO A 16 -25.82 -51.05 -0.29
C PRO A 16 -27.22 -50.41 -0.12
N SER A 17 -27.93 -50.43 -1.25
CA SER A 17 -29.28 -49.96 -1.58
C SER A 17 -30.44 -50.42 -0.69
N VAL A 18 -31.39 -49.51 -0.44
CA VAL A 18 -32.83 -49.81 -0.35
C VAL A 18 -33.61 -48.79 -1.19
N ILE A 19 -34.60 -49.29 -1.92
CA ILE A 19 -35.35 -48.64 -3.01
C ILE A 19 -36.78 -48.32 -2.55
N SER A 20 -37.27 -47.13 -2.98
CA SER A 20 -38.67 -46.74 -3.34
C SER A 20 -39.73 -46.42 -2.26
N PRO A 21 -40.87 -45.77 -2.62
CA PRO A 21 -41.07 -44.61 -3.53
C PRO A 21 -42.19 -43.62 -3.06
N ASN A 22 -42.41 -42.55 -3.84
CA ASN A 22 -43.63 -41.69 -3.95
C ASN A 22 -44.03 -40.76 -2.78
N THR A 23 -44.12 -39.45 -3.05
CA THR A 23 -45.41 -38.74 -3.31
C THR A 23 -45.24 -37.21 -3.41
N ASN A 24 -45.75 -36.64 -4.51
CA ASN A 24 -46.53 -35.40 -4.70
C ASN A 24 -46.28 -34.12 -3.88
N SER A 25 -46.02 -33.04 -4.65
CA SER A 25 -46.64 -31.71 -4.69
C SER A 25 -47.04 -31.00 -3.38
N ASP A 26 -46.50 -29.81 -3.14
CA ASP A 26 -47.24 -28.53 -3.24
C ASP A 26 -46.39 -27.33 -2.75
N SER A 27 -46.40 -26.23 -3.52
CA SER A 27 -46.01 -24.87 -3.08
C SER A 27 -47.17 -24.26 -2.23
N PRO A 28 -47.14 -23.04 -1.62
CA PRO A 28 -46.25 -21.88 -1.83
C PRO A 28 -45.94 -21.05 -0.53
N LEU A 29 -45.39 -19.83 -0.72
CA LEU A 29 -45.46 -18.63 0.14
C LEU A 29 -44.20 -18.24 0.96
N ASN A 30 -43.45 -17.29 0.40
CA ASN A 30 -42.73 -16.23 1.12
C ASN A 30 -43.76 -15.15 1.55
N PRO A 31 -43.54 -14.29 2.58
CA PRO A 31 -42.41 -13.33 2.54
C PRO A 31 -41.85 -12.83 3.91
N ALA A 32 -40.65 -12.24 3.85
CA ALA A 32 -40.20 -10.99 4.51
C ALA A 32 -38.79 -11.09 5.11
N VAL A 33 -37.80 -10.52 4.41
CA VAL A 33 -36.48 -10.18 4.96
C VAL A 33 -36.21 -8.71 4.63
N PRO A 34 -35.86 -7.86 5.61
CA PRO A 34 -35.64 -6.44 5.36
C PRO A 34 -34.30 -6.20 4.65
N LYS A 35 -34.37 -5.35 3.63
CA LYS A 35 -33.24 -4.78 2.89
C LYS A 35 -32.37 -3.93 3.82
N TYR A 36 -31.09 -4.25 3.93
CA TYR A 36 -30.05 -3.30 4.35
C TYR A 36 -29.22 -2.91 3.12
N ASN A 37 -29.63 -1.81 2.49
CA ASN A 37 -28.77 -1.00 1.64
C ASN A 37 -27.95 -0.09 2.56
N ASN A 38 -26.63 -0.22 2.54
CA ASN A 38 -25.66 0.88 2.69
C ASN A 38 -24.25 0.31 2.87
N PHE A 39 -23.51 0.08 1.79
CA PHE A 39 -22.05 0.24 1.76
C PHE A 39 -21.67 0.57 0.31
N ARG A 40 -21.31 1.83 0.07
CA ARG A 40 -20.92 2.36 -1.23
C ARG A 40 -19.51 2.94 -1.05
N GLY A 41 -18.57 2.44 -1.86
CA GLY A 41 -17.27 3.06 -2.13
C GLY A 41 -16.22 2.92 -1.03
N ASN A 42 -15.24 2.03 -1.25
CA ASN A 42 -13.81 2.20 -0.96
C ASN A 42 -13.12 0.82 -1.01
N MET A 43 -12.60 0.42 -2.18
CA MET A 43 -11.64 -0.70 -2.29
C MET A 43 -10.25 -0.32 -1.77
N ALA A 44 -10.23 0.14 -0.52
CA ALA A 44 -9.06 0.19 0.36
C ALA A 44 -9.43 -0.23 1.79
N ILE A 45 -10.62 -0.82 1.99
CA ILE A 45 -11.11 -1.27 3.31
C ILE A 45 -10.87 -2.78 3.46
N THR A 46 -9.66 -3.16 3.87
CA THR A 46 -9.47 -4.42 4.62
C THR A 46 -8.50 -4.21 5.78
N THR A 47 -8.61 -3.10 6.52
CA THR A 47 -7.75 -2.88 7.70
C THR A 47 -8.35 -1.98 8.80
N ASP A 48 -9.47 -1.28 8.57
CA ASP A 48 -10.10 -0.46 9.64
C ASP A 48 -10.74 -1.29 10.77
N MET A 49 -10.60 -2.62 10.75
CA MET A 49 -11.02 -3.51 11.84
C MET A 49 -10.01 -3.61 13.01
N TYR A 50 -8.91 -2.85 13.01
CA TYR A 50 -7.96 -2.81 14.14
C TYR A 50 -8.38 -1.90 15.31
N ILE A 51 -9.68 -1.71 15.56
CA ILE A 51 -10.17 -0.96 16.73
C ILE A 51 -11.11 -1.82 17.56
N THR A 52 -10.69 -2.11 18.78
CA THR A 52 -11.46 -2.75 19.85
C THR A 52 -12.75 -1.96 20.11
N GLN A 53 -13.91 -2.61 20.03
CA GLN A 53 -15.21 -2.01 20.35
C GLN A 53 -15.32 -1.65 21.83
N HIS A 54 -15.40 -0.35 22.14
CA HIS A 54 -16.06 0.14 23.35
C HIS A 54 -16.87 1.41 23.06
N GLY A 55 -18.14 1.42 23.51
CA GLY A 55 -18.93 2.63 23.78
C GLY A 55 -19.86 3.10 22.66
N ARG A 56 -21.13 2.67 22.71
CA ARG A 56 -22.25 3.31 21.97
C ARG A 56 -22.62 4.63 22.66
N HIS A 57 -22.63 5.75 21.94
CA HIS A 57 -23.56 6.86 22.17
C HIS A 57 -23.86 7.61 20.86
N ASN A 58 -25.17 7.79 20.57
CA ASN A 58 -25.73 8.46 19.39
C ASN A 58 -25.43 9.97 19.35
N PRO A 59 -25.28 10.59 18.16
CA PRO A 59 -25.41 12.03 18.00
C PRO A 59 -26.83 12.43 17.55
N THR A 60 -27.33 13.49 18.17
CA THR A 60 -28.53 14.23 17.80
C THR A 60 -28.26 15.17 16.62
N SER A 61 -29.28 15.32 15.76
CA SER A 61 -29.32 16.18 14.60
C SER A 61 -29.46 17.66 14.96
N THR A 62 -28.87 18.54 14.13
CA THR A 62 -29.43 19.88 13.88
C THR A 62 -28.94 20.39 12.52
N GLN A 63 -29.90 20.58 11.62
CA GLN A 63 -29.77 21.32 10.37
C GLN A 63 -29.54 22.80 10.67
N PHE A 64 -28.69 23.48 9.90
CA PHE A 64 -28.96 24.82 9.38
C PHE A 64 -28.13 25.02 8.12
N GLY A 65 -28.80 25.29 7.00
CA GLY A 65 -28.17 25.68 5.76
C GLY A 65 -27.84 27.17 5.76
N HIS A 66 -26.93 27.59 4.89
CA HIS A 66 -27.04 28.86 4.16
C HIS A 66 -26.13 28.81 2.92
N ALA A 67 -26.73 29.12 1.79
CA ALA A 67 -26.07 29.32 0.50
C ALA A 67 -25.39 30.69 0.46
N LEU A 68 -24.18 30.76 -0.08
CA LEU A 68 -23.62 32.00 -0.63
C LEU A 68 -22.92 31.72 -1.96
N GLN A 69 -23.47 32.32 -3.01
CA GLN A 69 -22.88 32.49 -4.33
C GLN A 69 -21.72 33.49 -4.24
N TYR A 70 -20.61 33.23 -4.92
CA TYR A 70 -19.66 34.26 -5.34
C TYR A 70 -19.12 33.96 -6.74
N HIS A 71 -19.18 34.98 -7.60
CA HIS A 71 -18.68 34.99 -8.99
C HIS A 71 -17.15 35.18 -9.04
N PRO A 72 -16.50 34.82 -10.16
CA PRO A 72 -15.04 34.74 -10.29
C PRO A 72 -14.44 36.06 -10.80
N ASN A 73 -13.21 36.40 -10.39
CA ASN A 73 -12.21 37.03 -11.24
C ASN A 73 -10.82 37.16 -10.57
N SER A 74 -9.81 37.24 -11.44
CA SER A 74 -8.42 37.70 -11.28
C SER A 74 -7.32 36.68 -10.88
N LEU A 75 -6.69 36.11 -11.92
CA LEU A 75 -5.29 35.66 -11.94
C LEU A 75 -4.30 36.83 -11.77
N PRO A 76 -3.09 36.55 -11.29
CA PRO A 76 -1.88 37.14 -11.89
C PRO A 76 -0.89 36.07 -12.36
N GLN A 77 -0.42 36.26 -13.59
CA GLN A 77 0.70 35.57 -14.21
C GLN A 77 2.03 36.00 -13.58
N GLY A 78 3.00 35.07 -13.57
CA GLY A 78 4.41 35.40 -13.69
C GLY A 78 5.32 34.76 -12.65
N LEU A 79 6.04 33.72 -13.05
CA LEU A 79 7.46 33.58 -12.71
C LEU A 79 8.13 32.62 -13.70
N HIS A 80 9.21 33.11 -14.27
CA HIS A 80 9.94 32.61 -15.43
C HIS A 80 10.81 31.38 -15.12
N ASN A 81 10.83 30.47 -16.11
CA ASN A 81 11.96 29.74 -16.69
C ASN A 81 13.32 29.75 -15.97
N LEU A 82 13.78 28.55 -15.60
CA LEU A 82 15.20 28.19 -15.51
C LEU A 82 15.44 26.94 -16.40
N PRO A 83 16.58 26.84 -17.11
CA PRO A 83 16.80 25.79 -18.11
C PRO A 83 17.23 24.48 -17.45
N ASN A 84 16.52 23.39 -17.77
CA ASN A 84 16.94 22.03 -17.45
C ASN A 84 17.99 21.55 -18.45
N SER A 85 19.15 21.12 -17.95
CA SER A 85 20.13 20.35 -18.71
C SER A 85 20.19 18.92 -18.17
N THR A 86 19.55 17.99 -18.88
CA THR A 86 20.06 16.65 -19.21
C THR A 86 19.18 16.05 -20.31
N ASN A 87 19.78 15.88 -21.49
CA ASN A 87 19.15 15.40 -22.71
C ASN A 87 18.75 13.92 -22.57
N CYS A 88 17.45 13.65 -22.48
CA CYS A 88 16.83 12.36 -22.78
C CYS A 88 15.52 12.60 -23.55
N GLN A 89 15.52 13.53 -24.51
CA GLN A 89 14.40 13.68 -25.44
C GLN A 89 14.80 13.05 -26.78
N VAL A 90 14.18 11.91 -27.08
CA VAL A 90 14.07 11.43 -28.46
C VAL A 90 12.62 11.66 -28.87
N SER A 91 12.44 12.49 -29.89
CA SER A 91 11.14 12.75 -30.49
C SER A 91 10.54 11.45 -31.01
N PHE A 92 9.47 10.97 -30.38
CA PHE A 92 8.53 10.09 -31.07
C PHE A 92 7.94 10.89 -32.24
N ASN A 93 7.99 10.32 -33.45
CA ASN A 93 7.47 10.89 -34.69
C ASN A 93 6.13 11.64 -34.48
N GLY A 94 6.18 12.97 -34.35
CA GLY A 94 5.05 13.90 -34.55
C GLY A 94 3.77 13.71 -33.73
N PHE A 95 3.68 12.69 -32.88
CA PHE A 95 2.53 12.38 -32.04
C PHE A 95 2.94 12.59 -30.59
N VAL A 96 2.49 13.68 -29.98
CA VAL A 96 2.47 13.78 -28.53
C VAL A 96 1.43 12.75 -28.08
N PRO A 97 1.80 11.69 -27.32
CA PRO A 97 0.82 10.77 -26.82
C PRO A 97 -0.17 11.57 -25.96
N SER A 98 -1.46 11.52 -26.30
CA SER A 98 -2.51 12.22 -25.55
C SER A 98 -2.66 11.71 -24.11
N SER A 99 -1.93 10.66 -23.72
CA SER A 99 -1.97 10.02 -22.41
C SER A 99 -0.58 9.96 -21.79
N ARG A 100 -0.47 10.41 -20.53
CA ARG A 100 0.74 10.25 -19.69
C ARG A 100 0.95 8.78 -19.23
N VAL A 101 -0.07 7.94 -19.38
CA VAL A 101 -0.07 6.51 -19.06
C VAL A 101 0.00 5.71 -20.35
N LEU A 102 1.02 4.86 -20.48
CA LEU A 102 1.13 3.88 -21.55
C LEU A 102 0.52 2.54 -21.13
N ASP A 103 -0.58 2.16 -21.78
CA ASP A 103 -1.13 0.82 -21.65
C ASP A 103 -0.25 -0.23 -22.35
N ILE A 104 0.14 -1.24 -21.60
CA ILE A 104 0.91 -2.39 -22.08
C ILE A 104 0.02 -3.62 -22.02
N TRP A 105 -0.08 -4.30 -23.16
CA TRP A 105 -0.82 -5.51 -23.46
C TRP A 105 0.12 -6.52 -24.12
N ALA A 106 -0.33 -7.75 -24.37
CA ALA A 106 0.52 -8.78 -25.00
C ALA A 106 1.12 -8.34 -26.34
N ASN A 107 0.35 -7.62 -27.16
CA ASN A 107 0.75 -7.21 -28.51
C ASN A 107 1.85 -6.13 -28.56
N ASN A 108 1.98 -5.30 -27.53
CA ASN A 108 3.00 -4.25 -27.42
C ASN A 108 3.98 -4.48 -26.25
N PHE A 109 3.94 -5.66 -25.62
CA PHE A 109 4.69 -5.98 -24.41
C PHE A 109 6.19 -5.71 -24.56
N HIS A 110 6.83 -6.17 -25.64
CA HIS A 110 8.25 -5.94 -25.86
C HIS A 110 8.62 -4.46 -26.02
N GLU A 111 7.75 -3.66 -26.63
CA GLU A 111 7.94 -2.21 -26.74
C GLU A 111 7.77 -1.53 -25.37
N GLY A 112 6.73 -1.89 -24.63
CA GLY A 112 6.51 -1.44 -23.26
C GLY A 112 7.70 -1.75 -22.35
N MET A 113 8.26 -2.95 -22.43
CA MET A 113 9.45 -3.31 -21.65
C MET A 113 10.73 -2.59 -22.10
N ARG A 114 10.86 -2.23 -23.38
CA ARG A 114 11.95 -1.33 -23.83
C ARG A 114 11.82 0.05 -23.21
N MET A 115 10.59 0.58 -23.14
CA MET A 115 10.30 1.83 -22.46
C MET A 115 10.68 1.75 -20.97
N VAL A 116 10.23 0.71 -20.26
CA VAL A 116 10.52 0.49 -18.83
C VAL A 116 12.02 0.47 -18.56
N ARG A 117 12.80 -0.31 -19.34
CA ARG A 117 14.27 -0.36 -19.20
C ARG A 117 14.95 0.99 -19.45
N ARG A 118 14.36 1.85 -20.28
CA ARG A 118 14.87 3.21 -20.52
C ARG A 118 14.56 4.11 -19.34
N LEU A 119 13.30 4.11 -18.85
CA LEU A 119 12.87 4.92 -17.71
C LEU A 119 13.61 4.53 -16.43
N ALA A 120 13.82 3.23 -16.19
CA ALA A 120 14.53 2.71 -15.02
C ALA A 120 15.97 3.23 -14.89
N LYS A 121 16.66 3.54 -16.01
CA LYS A 121 18.02 4.12 -15.98
C LYS A 121 18.06 5.56 -15.49
N CYS A 122 16.96 6.29 -15.66
CA CYS A 122 16.86 7.71 -15.32
C CYS A 122 16.12 7.94 -13.99
N ALA A 123 15.33 6.95 -13.56
CA ALA A 123 14.55 7.02 -12.33
C ALA A 123 15.42 6.80 -11.09
N ARG A 124 15.03 7.48 -10.03
CA ARG A 124 15.48 7.21 -8.65
C ARG A 124 14.34 6.74 -7.77
N TYR A 125 13.12 7.11 -8.15
CA TYR A 125 11.91 6.69 -7.48
C TYR A 125 10.95 6.05 -8.47
N VAL A 126 10.32 4.96 -8.05
CA VAL A 126 9.29 4.27 -8.83
C VAL A 126 8.08 4.06 -7.93
N ALA A 127 6.98 4.74 -8.23
CA ALA A 127 5.72 4.50 -7.56
C ALA A 127 5.02 3.28 -8.15
N VAL A 128 4.46 2.45 -7.29
CA VAL A 128 3.76 1.21 -7.66
C VAL A 128 2.35 1.22 -7.08
N ASP A 129 1.43 0.67 -7.85
CA ASP A 129 0.08 0.33 -7.43
C ASP A 129 -0.38 -0.92 -8.21
N THR A 130 -1.28 -1.72 -7.63
CA THR A 130 -1.84 -2.91 -8.30
C THR A 130 -3.35 -2.96 -8.16
N GLU A 131 -4.02 -3.41 -9.22
CA GLU A 131 -5.45 -3.76 -9.15
C GLU A 131 -5.59 -5.28 -9.12
N PHE A 132 -6.42 -5.79 -8.22
CA PHE A 132 -6.58 -7.22 -7.98
C PHE A 132 -8.01 -7.55 -7.54
N PRO A 133 -8.44 -8.82 -7.57
CA PRO A 133 -9.85 -9.19 -7.43
C PRO A 133 -10.35 -9.19 -5.98
N GLY A 134 -9.84 -8.28 -5.15
CA GLY A 134 -10.23 -8.10 -3.76
C GLY A 134 -9.65 -9.12 -2.79
N VAL A 135 -10.44 -9.41 -1.74
CA VAL A 135 -10.11 -10.31 -0.64
C VAL A 135 -11.26 -11.28 -0.48
N VAL A 136 -10.97 -12.59 -0.51
CA VAL A 136 -11.97 -13.66 -0.50
C VAL A 136 -11.87 -14.55 0.74
N ALA A 137 -10.77 -14.46 1.51
CA ALA A 137 -10.62 -15.16 2.77
C ALA A 137 -10.07 -14.26 3.88
N LYS A 138 -10.35 -14.67 5.11
CA LYS A 138 -9.80 -14.08 6.32
C LYS A 138 -9.41 -15.21 7.26
N VAL A 139 -8.26 -15.07 7.91
CA VAL A 139 -7.80 -16.05 8.89
C VAL A 139 -8.33 -15.73 10.29
N PHE A 140 -8.61 -16.77 11.06
CA PHE A 140 -9.08 -16.69 12.45
C PHE A 140 -8.24 -17.63 13.32
N GLY A 141 -7.92 -17.21 14.53
CA GLY A 141 -7.10 -17.98 15.46
C GLY A 141 -6.24 -17.11 16.35
N GLU A 142 -5.40 -17.76 17.15
CA GLU A 142 -4.37 -17.11 17.97
C GLU A 142 -3.10 -16.92 17.13
N TYR A 143 -2.59 -15.70 17.14
CA TYR A 143 -1.37 -15.31 16.43
C TYR A 143 -0.39 -14.67 17.41
N VAL A 144 0.90 -14.70 17.07
CA VAL A 144 1.95 -14.15 17.95
C VAL A 144 1.71 -12.67 18.23
N ASN A 145 1.26 -11.92 17.22
CA ASN A 145 0.87 -10.52 17.35
C ASN A 145 -0.02 -10.11 16.16
N THR A 146 -0.45 -8.85 16.16
CA THR A 146 -1.34 -8.29 15.11
C THR A 146 -0.72 -8.26 13.72
N PHE A 147 0.61 -8.14 13.60
CA PHE A 147 1.30 -8.17 12.31
C PHE A 147 1.42 -9.57 11.74
N ASP A 148 1.65 -10.56 12.61
CA ASP A 148 1.64 -11.97 12.22
C ASP A 148 0.26 -12.36 11.67
N GLN A 149 -0.82 -11.94 12.34
CA GLN A 149 -2.18 -12.09 11.80
C GLN A 149 -2.40 -11.32 10.49
N ALA A 150 -1.89 -10.09 10.38
CA ALA A 150 -1.99 -9.28 9.15
C ALA A 150 -1.32 -9.99 7.97
N TYR A 151 -0.11 -10.50 8.20
CA TYR A 151 0.65 -11.28 7.22
C TYR A 151 -0.12 -12.51 6.77
N HIS A 152 -0.68 -13.30 7.70
CA HIS A 152 -1.47 -14.48 7.33
C HIS A 152 -2.78 -14.13 6.58
N ASN A 153 -3.39 -12.99 6.88
CA ASN A 153 -4.52 -12.48 6.09
C ASN A 153 -4.10 -12.10 4.66
N ILE A 154 -2.92 -11.49 4.47
CA ILE A 154 -2.39 -11.19 3.14
C ILE A 154 -2.08 -12.52 2.43
N LYS A 155 -1.30 -13.40 3.07
CA LYS A 155 -0.86 -14.70 2.55
C LYS A 155 -2.02 -15.53 2.02
N VAL A 156 -3.09 -15.72 2.80
CA VAL A 156 -4.21 -16.58 2.37
C VAL A 156 -4.84 -16.07 1.06
N ASN A 157 -4.94 -14.76 0.88
CA ASN A 157 -5.52 -14.16 -0.33
C ASN A 157 -4.52 -14.17 -1.49
N ILE A 158 -3.25 -13.83 -1.24
CA ILE A 158 -2.21 -13.87 -2.27
C ILE A 158 -2.04 -15.28 -2.82
N ASP A 159 -2.12 -16.33 -1.99
CA ASP A 159 -2.02 -17.72 -2.46
C ASP A 159 -3.15 -18.07 -3.45
N MET A 160 -4.37 -17.60 -3.19
CA MET A 160 -5.56 -17.92 -4.00
C MET A 160 -5.80 -17.02 -5.22
N LEU A 161 -5.31 -15.78 -5.17
CA LEU A 161 -5.68 -14.73 -6.13
C LEU A 161 -4.51 -14.34 -7.03
N ARG A 162 -4.83 -13.65 -8.12
CA ARG A 162 -3.88 -13.16 -9.11
C ARG A 162 -4.17 -11.68 -9.40
N PRO A 163 -3.14 -10.83 -9.54
CA PRO A 163 -3.36 -9.42 -9.86
C PRO A 163 -3.84 -9.26 -11.31
N ILE A 164 -4.54 -8.16 -11.56
CA ILE A 164 -5.20 -7.80 -12.82
C ILE A 164 -4.39 -6.73 -13.56
N GLN A 165 -3.97 -5.68 -12.86
CA GLN A 165 -3.09 -4.65 -13.41
C GLN A 165 -1.93 -4.34 -12.47
N ILE A 166 -0.83 -3.87 -13.06
CA ILE A 166 0.31 -3.32 -12.33
C ILE A 166 0.67 -1.97 -12.96
N GLY A 167 0.78 -0.94 -12.14
CA GLY A 167 1.15 0.40 -12.57
C GLY A 167 2.53 0.78 -12.03
N PHE A 168 3.38 1.34 -12.89
CA PHE A 168 4.62 1.97 -12.46
C PHE A 168 4.71 3.39 -12.97
N SER A 169 5.06 4.32 -12.07
CA SER A 169 5.32 5.72 -12.39
C SER A 169 6.74 6.11 -11.98
N PHE A 170 7.48 6.71 -12.90
CA PHE A 170 8.93 6.88 -12.80
C PHE A 170 9.31 8.34 -12.54
N PHE A 171 10.06 8.57 -11.47
CA PHE A 171 10.44 9.90 -11.01
C PHE A 171 11.96 10.01 -10.80
N GLY A 172 12.48 11.20 -11.07
CA GLY A 172 13.85 11.58 -10.72
C GLY A 172 14.00 11.87 -9.23
N GLU A 173 15.16 12.38 -8.84
CA GLU A 173 15.52 12.62 -7.44
C GLU A 173 14.66 13.70 -6.75
N ARG A 174 14.13 14.67 -7.50
CA ARG A 174 13.31 15.78 -6.96
C ARG A 174 11.83 15.63 -7.32
N GLY A 175 11.37 14.42 -7.63
CA GLY A 175 9.96 14.18 -7.97
C GLY A 175 9.51 14.61 -9.36
N GLN A 176 10.43 15.06 -10.21
CA GLN A 176 10.11 15.31 -11.61
C GLN A 176 9.91 14.00 -12.37
N CYS A 177 8.92 13.94 -13.26
CA CYS A 177 8.81 12.83 -14.21
C CYS A 177 10.06 12.75 -15.07
N VAL A 178 10.55 11.52 -15.30
CA VAL A 178 11.78 11.29 -16.08
C VAL A 178 11.56 11.40 -17.60
N ASP A 179 10.31 11.47 -18.04
CA ASP A 179 9.90 11.69 -19.43
C ASP A 179 8.47 12.27 -19.51
N SER A 180 8.08 12.65 -20.72
CA SER A 180 6.72 12.98 -21.15
C SER A 180 5.72 11.85 -20.88
N VAL A 181 6.09 10.61 -21.18
CA VAL A 181 5.37 9.39 -20.78
C VAL A 181 6.23 8.64 -19.78
N ALA A 182 5.92 8.87 -18.50
CA ALA A 182 6.67 8.32 -17.37
C ALA A 182 5.82 7.36 -16.52
N THR A 183 4.66 6.94 -17.02
CA THR A 183 3.80 5.96 -16.35
C THR A 183 3.43 4.85 -17.32
N VAL A 184 3.51 3.61 -16.85
CA VAL A 184 3.10 2.42 -17.60
C VAL A 184 2.05 1.65 -16.81
N GLN A 185 1.10 1.07 -17.52
CA GLN A 185 0.04 0.23 -16.97
C GLN A 185 0.08 -1.13 -17.67
N PHE A 186 0.52 -2.15 -16.96
CA PHE A 186 0.50 -3.52 -17.43
C PHE A 186 -0.88 -4.12 -17.21
N ASN A 187 -1.47 -4.65 -18.28
CA ASN A 187 -2.75 -5.33 -18.26
C ASN A 187 -2.50 -6.84 -18.34
N LEU A 188 -2.61 -7.53 -17.20
CA LEU A 188 -2.28 -8.94 -17.09
C LEU A 188 -3.44 -9.81 -17.58
N LYS A 189 -3.12 -10.98 -18.13
CA LYS A 189 -4.12 -11.94 -18.58
C LYS A 189 -4.93 -12.41 -17.39
N TRP A 190 -6.24 -12.22 -17.48
CA TRP A 190 -7.15 -12.52 -16.40
C TRP A 190 -8.51 -12.95 -16.96
N ASN A 191 -9.14 -13.96 -16.34
CA ASN A 191 -10.39 -14.54 -16.83
C ASN A 191 -11.40 -14.71 -15.69
N VAL A 192 -12.44 -13.89 -15.71
CA VAL A 192 -13.52 -13.90 -14.71
C VAL A 192 -14.20 -15.26 -14.57
N ASP A 193 -14.25 -16.06 -15.64
CA ASP A 193 -14.94 -17.35 -15.64
C ASP A 193 -14.21 -18.42 -14.81
N ASN A 194 -12.89 -18.29 -14.66
CA ASN A 194 -12.03 -19.35 -14.12
C ASN A 194 -11.18 -18.92 -12.91
N GLU A 195 -11.05 -17.61 -12.67
CA GLU A 195 -10.22 -17.06 -11.59
C GLU A 195 -11.08 -16.78 -10.36
N THR A 196 -10.55 -17.09 -9.16
CA THR A 196 -11.23 -16.76 -7.91
C THR A 196 -11.25 -15.24 -7.71
N HIS A 197 -12.37 -14.70 -7.23
CA HIS A 197 -12.54 -13.26 -7.05
C HIS A 197 -13.65 -12.91 -6.06
N ALA A 198 -13.59 -11.70 -5.52
CA ALA A 198 -14.71 -11.06 -4.85
C ALA A 198 -15.59 -10.35 -5.90
N ALA A 199 -16.89 -10.68 -5.95
CA ALA A 199 -17.82 -10.14 -6.96
C ALA A 199 -17.90 -8.61 -6.92
N ASP A 200 -17.95 -8.01 -5.73
CA ASP A 200 -18.00 -6.56 -5.55
C ASP A 200 -16.75 -5.86 -6.10
N SER A 201 -15.59 -6.51 -5.99
CA SER A 201 -14.33 -6.01 -6.51
C SER A 201 -14.31 -6.00 -8.04
N ILE A 202 -14.78 -7.08 -8.67
CA ILE A 202 -14.89 -7.14 -10.13
C ILE A 202 -15.88 -6.11 -10.65
N GLN A 203 -17.03 -5.95 -10.00
CA GLN A 203 -18.01 -4.93 -10.39
C GLN A 203 -17.42 -3.52 -10.29
N LEU A 204 -16.73 -3.21 -9.18
CA LEU A 204 -16.09 -1.89 -9.04
C LEU A 204 -15.05 -1.63 -10.13
N LEU A 205 -14.18 -2.61 -10.39
CA LEU A 205 -13.14 -2.48 -11.42
C LEU A 205 -13.74 -2.31 -12.81
N GLN A 206 -14.82 -3.03 -13.11
CA GLN A 206 -15.55 -2.86 -14.36
C GLN A 206 -16.17 -1.46 -14.47
N ASP A 207 -16.78 -0.96 -13.39
CA ASP A 207 -17.32 0.42 -13.32
C ASP A 207 -16.22 1.48 -13.48
N CYS A 208 -14.97 1.15 -13.12
CA CYS A 208 -13.79 1.99 -13.27
C CYS A 208 -13.08 1.81 -14.62
N GLY A 209 -13.67 1.05 -15.55
CA GLY A 209 -13.23 0.94 -16.94
C GLY A 209 -12.29 -0.22 -17.24
N ILE A 210 -12.15 -1.20 -16.33
CA ILE A 210 -11.43 -2.44 -16.62
C ILE A 210 -12.26 -3.31 -17.57
N ASP A 211 -11.71 -3.56 -18.77
CA ASP A 211 -12.29 -4.45 -19.76
C ASP A 211 -11.79 -5.90 -19.54
N PHE A 212 -12.55 -6.67 -18.76
CA PHE A 212 -12.24 -8.07 -18.47
C PHE A 212 -12.26 -8.99 -19.70
N TYR A 213 -13.05 -8.65 -20.73
CA TYR A 213 -13.03 -9.41 -21.98
C TYR A 213 -11.71 -9.21 -22.72
N LYS A 214 -11.22 -7.96 -22.74
CA LYS A 214 -9.92 -7.64 -23.31
C LYS A 214 -8.76 -8.23 -22.50
N LEU A 215 -8.81 -8.23 -21.17
CA LEU A 215 -7.81 -8.91 -20.32
C LEU A 215 -7.70 -10.40 -20.64
N LYS A 216 -8.84 -11.07 -20.82
CA LYS A 216 -8.87 -12.50 -21.20
C LYS A 216 -8.21 -12.77 -22.55
N ARG A 217 -8.44 -11.90 -23.54
CA ARG A 217 -7.99 -12.08 -24.92
C ARG A 217 -6.56 -11.59 -25.18
N ASP A 218 -6.23 -10.40 -24.68
CA ASP A 218 -5.05 -9.62 -25.06
C ASP A 218 -4.12 -9.32 -23.88
N GLY A 219 -4.45 -9.80 -22.67
CA GLY A 219 -3.65 -9.59 -21.47
C GLY A 219 -2.30 -10.31 -21.51
N ILE A 220 -1.34 -9.77 -20.77
CA ILE A 220 0.03 -10.27 -20.70
C ILE A 220 0.08 -11.53 -19.82
N GLU A 221 0.73 -12.59 -20.31
CA GLU A 221 0.98 -13.76 -19.48
C GLU A 221 1.88 -13.39 -18.29
N GLN A 222 1.52 -13.82 -17.09
CA GLN A 222 2.23 -13.39 -15.87
C GLN A 222 3.70 -13.83 -15.86
N GLN A 223 4.00 -14.99 -16.43
CA GLN A 223 5.37 -15.49 -16.56
C GLN A 223 6.21 -14.61 -17.49
N ASP A 224 5.65 -14.14 -18.62
CA ASP A 224 6.34 -13.23 -19.54
C ASP A 224 6.64 -11.89 -18.85
N PHE A 225 5.69 -11.37 -18.07
CA PHE A 225 5.91 -10.20 -17.22
C PHE A 225 7.04 -10.45 -16.20
N ALA A 226 6.99 -11.56 -15.47
CA ALA A 226 7.96 -11.89 -14.42
C ALA A 226 9.39 -11.91 -14.97
N GLU A 227 9.62 -12.65 -16.06
CA GLU A 227 10.92 -12.77 -16.70
C GLU A 227 11.45 -11.38 -17.12
N ALA A 228 10.62 -10.59 -17.81
CA ALA A 228 11.03 -9.29 -18.30
C ALA A 228 11.23 -8.27 -17.17
N PHE A 229 10.44 -8.35 -16.10
CA PHE A 229 10.52 -7.47 -14.94
C PHE A 229 11.81 -7.70 -14.15
N ILE A 230 12.17 -8.96 -13.88
CA ILE A 230 13.42 -9.31 -13.18
C ILE A 230 14.64 -8.77 -13.96
N GLY A 231 14.62 -8.90 -15.30
CA GLY A 231 15.67 -8.37 -16.19
C GLY A 231 15.58 -6.88 -16.52
N SER A 232 14.63 -6.14 -15.94
CA SER A 232 14.36 -4.74 -16.34
C SER A 232 15.32 -3.71 -15.73
N GLY A 233 16.02 -4.08 -14.64
CA GLY A 233 16.77 -3.15 -13.80
C GLY A 233 15.91 -2.47 -12.72
N LEU A 234 14.67 -2.90 -12.50
CA LEU A 234 13.82 -2.44 -11.40
C LEU A 234 13.94 -3.30 -10.15
N ALA A 235 13.74 -4.62 -10.28
CA ALA A 235 13.96 -5.57 -9.21
C ALA A 235 15.45 -5.67 -8.85
N LEU A 236 15.74 -6.00 -7.59
CA LEU A 236 17.10 -6.25 -7.08
C LEU A 236 18.04 -5.03 -7.24
N ASN A 237 17.48 -3.82 -7.39
CA ASN A 237 18.23 -2.61 -7.65
C ASN A 237 18.16 -1.64 -6.45
N ASP A 238 19.28 -1.46 -5.76
CA ASP A 238 19.40 -0.57 -4.60
C ASP A 238 19.41 0.93 -4.95
N GLN A 239 19.53 1.26 -6.24
CA GLN A 239 19.48 2.63 -6.75
C GLN A 239 18.04 3.15 -6.92
N ILE A 240 17.06 2.25 -6.87
CA ILE A 240 15.63 2.58 -6.97
C ILE A 240 15.02 2.58 -5.58
N THR A 241 14.31 3.66 -5.27
CA THR A 241 13.42 3.73 -4.10
C THR A 241 11.97 3.55 -4.57
N TRP A 242 11.34 2.47 -4.12
CA TRP A 242 9.96 2.19 -4.42
C TRP A 242 9.02 3.00 -3.55
N ILE A 243 7.98 3.59 -4.14
CA ILE A 243 6.94 4.33 -3.42
C ILE A 243 5.64 3.54 -3.52
N GLY A 244 5.04 3.20 -2.38
CA GLY A 244 3.71 2.60 -2.33
C GLY A 244 2.76 3.44 -1.48
N PHE A 245 1.48 3.10 -1.51
CA PHE A 245 0.49 3.64 -0.58
C PHE A 245 -0.34 2.48 -0.01
N HIS A 246 -0.17 2.17 1.27
CA HIS A 246 -0.78 0.99 1.89
C HIS A 246 -0.42 -0.32 1.15
N SER A 247 0.85 -0.44 0.78
CA SER A 247 1.27 -1.27 -0.35
C SER A 247 1.62 -2.72 -0.01
N ALA A 248 1.09 -3.25 1.09
CA ALA A 248 1.43 -4.60 1.55
C ALA A 248 0.98 -5.67 0.52
N TYR A 249 -0.21 -5.51 -0.06
CA TYR A 249 -0.71 -6.40 -1.11
C TYR A 249 0.02 -6.20 -2.43
N ASP A 250 0.33 -4.96 -2.84
CA ASP A 250 1.04 -4.65 -4.08
C ASP A 250 2.38 -5.39 -4.15
N PHE A 251 3.17 -5.26 -3.09
CA PHE A 251 4.46 -5.94 -3.01
C PHE A 251 4.32 -7.45 -2.86
N ALA A 252 3.28 -7.95 -2.19
CA ALA A 252 3.06 -9.39 -2.08
C ALA A 252 2.69 -10.01 -3.45
N TYR A 253 1.89 -9.32 -4.27
CA TYR A 253 1.61 -9.74 -5.65
C TYR A 253 2.85 -9.66 -6.54
N MET A 254 3.62 -8.58 -6.44
CA MET A 254 4.89 -8.45 -7.14
C MET A 254 5.85 -9.60 -6.79
N MET A 255 5.97 -9.93 -5.50
CA MET A 255 6.75 -11.08 -5.04
C MET A 255 6.20 -12.40 -5.59
N LYS A 256 4.89 -12.65 -5.45
CA LYS A 256 4.24 -13.86 -5.99
C LYS A 256 4.58 -14.09 -7.47
N ILE A 257 4.51 -13.03 -8.28
CA ILE A 257 4.82 -13.12 -9.71
C ILE A 257 6.32 -13.40 -9.92
N CYS A 258 7.21 -12.67 -9.24
CA CYS A 258 8.66 -12.81 -9.45
C CYS A 258 9.21 -14.16 -9.01
N THR A 259 8.58 -14.81 -8.03
CA THR A 259 9.05 -16.07 -7.46
C THR A 259 8.24 -17.28 -7.90
N ASP A 260 7.17 -17.06 -8.67
CA ASP A 260 6.18 -18.07 -9.08
C ASP A 260 5.67 -18.88 -7.88
N TRP A 261 5.41 -18.21 -6.76
CA TRP A 261 4.93 -18.89 -5.55
C TRP A 261 3.52 -19.42 -5.75
N LEU A 262 3.37 -20.74 -5.59
CA LEU A 262 2.06 -21.33 -5.33
C LEU A 262 1.58 -20.98 -3.90
N GLN A 263 2.52 -20.89 -2.96
CA GLN A 263 2.27 -20.49 -1.58
C GLN A 263 3.33 -19.50 -1.11
N MET A 264 2.91 -18.38 -0.53
CA MET A 264 3.80 -17.44 0.16
C MET A 264 4.52 -18.14 1.33
N PRO A 265 5.68 -17.60 1.77
CA PRO A 265 6.41 -18.14 2.92
C PRO A 265 5.54 -18.32 4.16
N GLU A 266 5.80 -19.36 4.94
CA GLU A 266 5.01 -19.61 6.15
C GLU A 266 5.23 -18.50 7.19
N HIS A 267 6.46 -18.03 7.32
CA HIS A 267 6.82 -17.03 8.32
C HIS A 267 7.04 -15.65 7.68
N VAL A 268 6.47 -14.61 8.31
CA VAL A 268 6.62 -13.21 7.88
C VAL A 268 8.08 -12.78 7.73
N SER A 269 8.98 -13.29 8.58
CA SER A 269 10.41 -12.99 8.52
C SER A 269 11.08 -13.47 7.24
N GLN A 270 10.68 -14.63 6.71
CA GLN A 270 11.18 -15.18 5.45
C GLN A 270 10.68 -14.34 4.27
N TYR A 271 9.39 -13.98 4.28
CA TYR A 271 8.82 -13.08 3.29
C TYR A 271 9.53 -11.71 3.29
N GLN A 272 9.71 -11.11 4.46
CA GLN A 272 10.41 -9.84 4.61
C GLN A 272 11.85 -9.88 4.10
N ALA A 273 12.60 -10.95 4.39
CA ALA A 273 13.96 -11.11 3.90
C ALA A 273 14.01 -11.14 2.36
N MET A 274 13.08 -11.84 1.72
CA MET A 274 12.99 -11.88 0.25
C MET A 274 12.47 -10.57 -0.34
N LEU A 275 11.50 -9.94 0.32
CA LEU A 275 10.99 -8.62 -0.07
C LEU A 275 12.13 -7.59 -0.08
N HIS A 276 12.97 -7.57 0.96
CA HIS A 276 14.11 -6.69 1.04
C HIS A 276 15.17 -6.98 -0.04
N MET A 277 15.33 -8.24 -0.43
CA MET A 277 16.23 -8.59 -1.54
C MET A 277 15.73 -8.02 -2.87
N PHE A 278 14.46 -8.27 -3.22
CA PHE A 278 13.87 -7.80 -4.48
C PHE A 278 13.65 -6.29 -4.52
N PHE A 279 13.32 -5.68 -3.39
CA PHE A 279 12.99 -4.28 -3.24
C PHE A 279 13.78 -3.68 -2.07
N PRO A 280 15.08 -3.37 -2.26
CA PRO A 280 15.97 -2.97 -1.16
C PRO A 280 15.54 -1.70 -0.42
N ARG A 281 14.79 -0.84 -1.10
CA ARG A 281 14.33 0.45 -0.59
C ARG A 281 12.86 0.65 -0.94
N ILE A 282 11.97 0.44 0.01
CA ILE A 282 10.54 0.74 -0.08
C ILE A 282 10.21 1.92 0.82
N VAL A 283 9.30 2.78 0.39
CA VAL A 283 8.71 3.84 1.21
C VAL A 283 7.20 3.78 1.01
N ASP A 284 6.47 3.54 2.08
CA ASP A 284 5.00 3.58 2.05
C ASP A 284 4.54 4.97 2.50
N LEU A 285 3.89 5.71 1.59
CA LEU A 285 3.38 7.05 1.87
C LEU A 285 2.43 7.05 3.07
N LYS A 286 1.63 5.99 3.27
CA LYS A 286 0.73 5.90 4.42
C LYS A 286 1.50 5.75 5.73
N SER A 287 2.66 5.10 5.71
CA SER A 287 3.58 5.08 6.85
C SER A 287 4.16 6.48 7.11
N VAL A 288 4.62 7.17 6.06
CA VAL A 288 5.22 8.51 6.16
C VAL A 288 4.25 9.53 6.74
N MET A 289 2.98 9.49 6.33
CA MET A 289 1.93 10.39 6.82
C MET A 289 1.62 10.28 8.31
N SER A 290 1.97 9.15 8.94
CA SER A 290 1.62 8.87 10.33
C SER A 290 2.19 9.87 11.33
N GLU A 291 3.23 10.60 10.96
CA GLU A 291 3.85 11.65 11.78
C GLU A 291 3.10 12.98 11.78
N HIS A 292 2.23 13.19 10.80
CA HIS A 292 1.68 14.51 10.51
C HIS A 292 0.22 14.64 10.91
N LYS A 293 -0.27 13.75 11.79
CA LYS A 293 -1.67 13.69 12.27
C LYS A 293 -2.71 13.73 11.14
N PHE A 294 -2.34 13.28 9.94
CA PHE A 294 -3.26 13.21 8.83
C PHE A 294 -4.40 12.25 9.17
N SER A 295 -5.61 12.56 8.68
CA SER A 295 -6.75 11.66 8.80
C SER A 295 -6.40 10.29 8.21
N LYS A 296 -7.03 9.22 8.72
CA LYS A 296 -6.89 7.84 8.22
C LYS A 296 -7.52 7.65 6.82
N GLY A 297 -7.37 8.63 5.94
CA GLY A 297 -8.00 8.70 4.64
C GLY A 297 -7.34 7.83 3.59
N GLY A 298 -8.03 7.70 2.45
CA GLY A 298 -7.51 7.03 1.26
C GLY A 298 -6.57 7.93 0.44
N LEU A 299 -5.92 7.35 -0.57
CA LEU A 299 -5.00 8.06 -1.46
C LEU A 299 -5.66 9.28 -2.12
N GLN A 300 -6.90 9.14 -2.59
CA GLN A 300 -7.62 10.24 -3.23
C GLN A 300 -7.86 11.41 -2.27
N GLU A 301 -8.25 11.13 -1.03
CA GLU A 301 -8.52 12.17 -0.03
C GLU A 301 -7.25 12.94 0.32
N LEU A 302 -6.12 12.25 0.39
CA LEU A 302 -4.82 12.88 0.59
C LEU A 302 -4.43 13.76 -0.62
N ALA A 303 -4.58 13.23 -1.83
CA ALA A 303 -4.27 13.97 -3.05
C ALA A 303 -5.13 15.24 -3.16
N ASP A 304 -6.43 15.15 -2.84
CA ASP A 304 -7.33 16.30 -2.84
C ASP A 304 -6.91 17.34 -1.80
N ALA A 305 -6.52 16.90 -0.59
CA ALA A 305 -6.02 17.76 0.47
C ALA A 305 -4.71 18.49 0.13
N LEU A 306 -3.83 17.84 -0.65
CA LEU A 306 -2.56 18.41 -1.12
C LEU A 306 -2.68 19.08 -2.51
N HIS A 307 -3.90 19.20 -3.03
CA HIS A 307 -4.19 19.77 -4.34
C HIS A 307 -3.42 19.12 -5.50
N VAL A 308 -3.26 17.81 -5.45
CA VAL A 308 -2.69 16.98 -6.53
C VAL A 308 -3.82 16.45 -7.39
N GLN A 309 -3.84 16.85 -8.67
CA GLN A 309 -4.88 16.44 -9.61
C GLN A 309 -4.59 15.06 -10.19
N ARG A 310 -5.57 14.16 -10.13
CA ARG A 310 -5.50 12.87 -10.79
C ARG A 310 -5.50 13.00 -12.32
N VAL A 311 -4.66 12.20 -12.97
CA VAL A 311 -4.67 11.99 -14.42
C VAL A 311 -4.97 10.52 -14.72
N GLY A 312 -6.08 10.26 -15.42
CA GLY A 312 -6.57 8.92 -15.71
C GLY A 312 -7.74 8.50 -14.81
N TYR A 313 -8.22 7.27 -14.99
CA TYR A 313 -9.34 6.73 -14.22
C TYR A 313 -8.91 6.38 -12.80
N LYS A 314 -9.78 6.57 -11.81
CA LYS A 314 -9.58 6.05 -10.44
C LYS A 314 -9.73 4.52 -10.47
N HIS A 315 -9.01 3.81 -9.61
CA HIS A 315 -9.01 2.34 -9.56
C HIS A 315 -8.48 1.72 -10.86
N GLN A 316 -7.39 2.30 -11.35
CA GLN A 316 -6.57 1.74 -12.41
C GLN A 316 -5.11 1.97 -12.04
N ALA A 317 -4.33 0.90 -12.03
CA ALA A 317 -3.01 0.87 -11.43
C ALA A 317 -2.05 1.94 -11.99
N GLY A 318 -2.14 2.26 -13.29
CA GLY A 318 -1.34 3.32 -13.90
C GLY A 318 -1.64 4.70 -13.30
N SER A 319 -2.91 5.09 -13.27
CA SER A 319 -3.39 6.35 -12.70
C SER A 319 -3.11 6.43 -11.20
N ASP A 320 -3.34 5.35 -10.46
CA ASP A 320 -3.12 5.29 -9.01
C ASP A 320 -1.62 5.28 -8.63
N SER A 321 -0.76 4.62 -9.40
CA SER A 321 0.70 4.72 -9.20
C SER A 321 1.22 6.13 -9.47
N MET A 322 0.67 6.83 -10.48
CA MET A 322 1.04 8.21 -10.79
C MET A 322 0.61 9.14 -9.65
N LEU A 323 -0.64 9.02 -9.21
CA LEU A 323 -1.16 9.79 -8.09
C LEU A 323 -0.37 9.53 -6.81
N THR A 324 -0.01 8.28 -6.54
CA THR A 324 0.84 7.88 -5.39
C THR A 324 2.18 8.63 -5.42
N GLY A 325 2.89 8.62 -6.54
CA GLY A 325 4.18 9.29 -6.65
C GLY A 325 4.09 10.82 -6.58
N GLU A 326 3.16 11.44 -7.31
CA GLU A 326 2.97 12.89 -7.30
C GLU A 326 2.55 13.40 -5.91
N THR A 327 1.67 12.65 -5.24
CA THR A 327 1.23 12.96 -3.87
C THR A 327 2.35 12.76 -2.86
N PHE A 328 3.19 11.74 -3.01
CA PHE A 328 4.36 11.54 -2.16
C PHE A 328 5.32 12.73 -2.19
N PHE A 329 5.71 13.18 -3.38
CA PHE A 329 6.62 14.32 -3.49
C PHE A 329 5.98 15.62 -3.00
N ARG A 330 4.69 15.85 -3.31
CA ARG A 330 3.97 17.00 -2.76
C ARG A 330 3.92 16.99 -1.24
N PHE A 331 3.66 15.82 -0.65
CA PHE A 331 3.67 15.65 0.80
C PHE A 331 5.03 16.02 1.39
N LEU A 332 6.13 15.51 0.80
CA LEU A 332 7.48 15.84 1.28
C LEU A 332 7.78 17.33 1.21
N ASP A 333 7.38 18.00 0.13
CA ASP A 333 7.60 19.44 -0.05
C ASP A 333 6.88 20.26 1.04
N GLU A 334 5.61 19.95 1.32
CA GLU A 334 4.80 20.70 2.28
C GLU A 334 5.12 20.36 3.75
N HIS A 335 5.46 19.10 4.05
CA HIS A 335 5.47 18.58 5.41
C HIS A 335 6.84 18.11 5.92
N SER A 336 7.82 17.97 5.03
CA SER A 336 9.14 17.39 5.34
C SER A 336 10.30 18.15 4.70
N ALA A 337 10.11 19.43 4.34
CA ALA A 337 11.11 20.28 3.69
C ALA A 337 11.76 19.62 2.44
N GLY A 338 10.96 18.87 1.68
CA GLY A 338 11.39 18.15 0.48
C GLY A 338 12.28 16.93 0.75
N LYS A 339 12.40 16.45 2.00
CA LYS A 339 13.30 15.35 2.36
C LYS A 339 12.57 14.17 2.97
N LEU A 340 12.85 12.98 2.44
CA LEU A 340 12.44 11.72 3.05
C LEU A 340 13.23 11.47 4.34
N ASN A 341 12.52 11.24 5.45
CA ASN A 341 13.16 10.77 6.67
C ASN A 341 13.57 9.28 6.52
N PRO A 342 14.87 8.94 6.64
CA PRO A 342 15.35 7.57 6.43
C PRO A 342 14.69 6.51 7.32
N ARG A 343 14.11 6.89 8.47
CA ARG A 343 13.43 5.96 9.38
C ARG A 343 12.22 5.26 8.77
N PHE A 344 11.64 5.82 7.71
CA PHE A 344 10.49 5.22 7.01
C PHE A 344 10.88 4.27 5.88
N VAL A 345 12.17 4.21 5.53
CA VAL A 345 12.63 3.26 4.52
C VAL A 345 12.41 1.84 5.06
N ASN A 346 11.76 1.02 4.25
CA ASN A 346 11.36 -0.37 4.51
C ASN A 346 10.31 -0.54 5.63
N LEU A 347 9.56 0.52 5.95
CA LEU A 347 8.35 0.46 6.77
C LEU A 347 7.09 0.43 5.89
N VAL A 348 6.53 -0.76 5.70
CA VAL A 348 5.34 -1.01 4.88
C VAL A 348 4.11 -1.06 5.79
N TYR A 349 3.13 -0.19 5.52
CA TYR A 349 1.94 -0.06 6.34
C TYR A 349 1.14 -1.37 6.30
N GLY A 350 0.70 -1.85 7.47
CA GLY A 350 -0.11 -3.07 7.57
C GLY A 350 0.67 -4.38 7.46
N LEU A 351 1.98 -4.33 7.15
CA LEU A 351 2.87 -5.49 7.15
C LEU A 351 3.80 -5.49 8.37
N ASN A 352 4.63 -4.45 8.50
CA ASN A 352 5.61 -4.33 9.58
C ASN A 352 5.60 -2.97 10.29
N PHE A 353 4.63 -2.13 9.91
CA PHE A 353 4.38 -0.83 10.52
C PHE A 353 2.88 -0.58 10.67
N CYS A 354 2.46 -0.22 11.89
CA CYS A 354 1.11 0.27 12.18
C CYS A 354 1.20 1.40 13.22
N PRO A 355 0.78 2.63 12.90
CA PRO A 355 0.82 3.75 13.83
C PRO A 355 -0.34 3.65 14.83
N ASN A 356 -0.04 3.25 16.07
CA ASN A 356 -1.00 3.19 17.16
C ASN A 356 -0.80 4.36 18.11
N GLY A 357 -1.21 5.58 17.72
CA GLY A 357 -1.54 6.78 18.55
C GLY A 357 -0.54 7.30 19.62
N SER A 358 0.10 6.42 20.38
CA SER A 358 0.99 6.66 21.51
C SER A 358 2.33 5.93 21.36
N THR A 359 2.36 4.81 20.63
CA THR A 359 3.58 4.03 20.33
C THR A 359 3.47 3.41 18.94
N ASN A 360 4.38 3.75 18.04
CA ASN A 360 4.47 3.08 16.73
C ASN A 360 4.92 1.64 16.94
N SER A 361 4.09 0.68 16.51
CA SER A 361 4.49 -0.73 16.52
C SER A 361 5.33 -1.01 15.27
N ILE A 362 6.57 -1.46 15.47
CA ILE A 362 7.52 -1.76 14.38
C ILE A 362 7.98 -3.20 14.54
N LEU A 363 7.90 -3.98 13.45
CA LEU A 363 8.66 -5.22 13.33
C LEU A 363 9.90 -4.97 12.45
N PRO A 364 11.10 -4.91 13.03
CA PRO A 364 12.30 -4.61 12.26
C PRO A 364 12.57 -5.72 11.22
N MET A 365 12.86 -5.32 9.99
CA MET A 365 13.39 -6.23 8.99
C MET A 365 14.80 -6.68 9.42
N ASN A 366 15.05 -7.99 9.39
CA ASN A 366 16.34 -8.56 9.74
C ASN A 366 17.43 -7.93 8.84
N GLY A 367 18.40 -7.21 9.43
CA GLY A 367 19.50 -6.57 8.70
C GLY A 367 19.49 -5.03 8.62
N SER A 368 18.51 -4.34 9.23
CA SER A 368 18.54 -2.87 9.35
C SER A 368 19.27 -2.41 10.63
N PRO A 369 20.21 -1.45 10.61
CA PRO A 369 20.79 -0.93 11.83
C PRO A 369 19.76 -0.08 12.58
N LEU A 370 19.28 -0.60 13.71
CA LEU A 370 18.51 0.16 14.69
C LEU A 370 19.46 1.03 15.50
N GLU A 371 19.65 2.29 15.10
CA GLU A 371 20.07 3.31 16.08
C GLU A 371 18.86 3.60 16.98
N SER A 372 18.93 3.10 18.21
CA SER A 372 18.00 3.43 19.28
C SER A 372 18.29 4.85 19.78
N ALA A 373 17.64 5.85 19.19
CA ALA A 373 17.61 7.19 19.76
C ALA A 373 16.48 7.29 20.80
N PRO A 374 16.74 7.71 22.05
CA PRO A 374 15.70 7.93 23.04
C PRO A 374 14.92 9.22 22.71
N LEU A 375 13.61 9.09 22.49
CA LEU A 375 12.66 10.21 22.34
C LEU A 375 12.05 10.54 23.70
N GLY A 376 12.30 11.76 24.21
CA GLY A 376 11.60 12.26 25.39
C GLY A 376 12.21 13.52 26.03
N GLY A 377 12.08 14.67 25.35
CA GLY A 377 12.34 15.99 25.94
C GLY A 377 11.37 17.00 25.37
N MET A 378 10.24 17.20 26.06
CA MET A 378 9.18 18.15 25.69
C MET A 378 9.71 19.59 25.69
N TYR A 379 9.44 20.31 24.60
CA TYR A 379 9.47 21.77 24.58
C TYR A 379 8.32 22.31 25.44
N SER A 380 8.66 23.05 26.49
CA SER A 380 7.74 23.98 27.16
C SER A 380 8.06 25.42 26.69
N PRO A 381 7.06 26.27 26.43
CA PRO A 381 7.31 27.63 25.96
C PRO A 381 7.72 28.53 27.14
N SER A 382 8.91 29.11 27.08
CA SER A 382 9.35 30.11 28.06
C SER A 382 8.90 31.51 27.62
N THR A 383 7.96 32.05 28.40
CA THR A 383 7.64 33.48 28.49
C THR A 383 8.87 34.29 28.95
N SER A 384 9.04 35.43 28.30
CA SER A 384 10.01 36.48 28.57
C SER A 384 9.97 37.00 30.02
N GLY A 385 11.14 37.15 30.63
CA GLY A 385 11.33 37.86 31.90
C GLY A 385 12.80 38.13 32.18
N SER A 386 13.24 39.35 31.89
CA SER A 386 14.58 39.88 32.11
C SER A 386 14.92 40.00 33.60
N GLN A 387 16.13 39.63 34.02
CA GLN A 387 17.00 40.47 34.87
C GLN A 387 18.37 39.82 35.15
N HIS A 388 19.42 40.61 34.88
CA HIS A 388 20.82 40.45 35.28
C HIS A 388 21.01 40.57 36.80
N LYS A 389 21.97 39.80 37.36
CA LYS A 389 23.12 40.24 38.21
C LYS A 389 23.75 39.03 38.91
N GLU A 390 25.00 38.71 38.58
CA GLU A 390 26.24 39.07 39.30
C GLU A 390 26.65 38.06 40.39
N THR A 391 27.88 37.62 40.21
CA THR A 391 28.75 36.76 41.02
C THR A 391 29.01 37.30 42.42
N HIS A 392 29.23 36.43 43.42
CA HIS A 392 30.35 36.55 44.39
C HIS A 392 30.58 35.23 45.16
N SER A 393 31.86 34.91 45.34
CA SER A 393 32.44 33.79 46.10
C SER A 393 32.68 34.13 47.59
N ALA A 394 33.23 33.14 48.32
CA ALA A 394 33.81 33.14 49.68
C ALA A 394 32.83 32.68 50.79
N ASP A 395 33.19 31.96 51.86
CA ASP A 395 34.43 31.30 52.28
C ASP A 395 34.13 30.37 53.49
N HIS A 396 35.01 29.38 53.68
CA HIS A 396 35.53 28.77 54.92
C HIS A 396 34.74 28.38 56.21
N SER A 397 35.14 27.18 56.70
CA SER A 397 35.37 26.72 58.09
C SER A 397 34.16 26.20 58.90
N GLY A 398 34.24 25.15 59.74
CA GLY A 398 35.32 24.26 60.15
C GLY A 398 34.82 23.15 61.11
N ARG A 399 35.55 22.02 61.11
CA ARG A 399 35.87 21.09 62.22
C ARG A 399 34.94 20.95 63.44
N ASN A 400 34.49 19.73 63.72
CA ASN A 400 35.01 18.85 64.80
C ASN A 400 34.16 17.57 64.99
N SER A 401 34.82 16.40 65.00
CA SER A 401 34.35 15.17 65.65
C SER A 401 34.80 15.17 67.13
N PRO A 402 34.25 14.32 68.03
CA PRO A 402 34.83 12.97 68.17
C PRO A 402 33.89 11.84 68.66
N GLU A 403 34.34 10.61 68.36
CA GLU A 403 34.37 9.36 69.17
C GLU A 403 33.11 8.64 69.75
N GLY A 404 33.20 7.30 69.72
CA GLY A 404 32.47 6.36 70.60
C GLY A 404 31.68 5.28 69.83
N SER A 405 32.29 4.26 69.23
CA SER A 405 32.74 2.98 69.81
C SER A 405 31.62 1.94 70.13
N LEU A 406 31.72 0.82 69.40
CA LEU A 406 31.48 -0.59 69.80
C LEU A 406 30.06 -1.16 69.97
N SER A 407 29.79 -2.09 69.04
CA SER A 407 29.44 -3.51 69.28
C SER A 407 27.98 -3.91 69.51
N GLY A 408 27.59 -5.00 68.84
CA GLY A 408 26.88 -6.08 69.53
C GLY A 408 25.55 -6.54 68.95
N HIS A 409 25.65 -7.56 68.09
CA HIS A 409 24.85 -8.80 68.11
C HIS A 409 23.33 -8.85 67.83
N LYS A 410 23.06 -9.66 66.78
CA LYS A 410 22.18 -10.84 66.68
C LYS A 410 20.64 -10.71 66.71
N SER A 411 20.09 -11.18 65.58
CA SER A 411 19.06 -12.22 65.45
C SER A 411 17.65 -11.94 66.00
N SER A 412 16.69 -11.82 65.10
CA SER A 412 15.76 -12.91 64.72
C SER A 412 15.03 -12.56 63.43
#